data_AF-A0A2B7ZW96-F1
#
_entry.id   AF-A0A2B7ZW96-F1
#
_cell.length_a   1.000
_cell.length_b   1.000
_cell.length_c   1.000
_cell.angle_alpha   90.00
_cell.angle_beta   90.00
_cell.angle_gamma   90.00
#
_symmetry.space_group_name_H-M   'P 1'
#
loop_
_entity.id
_entity.type
_entity.pdbx_description
1 polymer ?
#
loop_
_entity_poly.entity_id
_entity_poly.type
_entity_poly.pdbx_seq_one_letter_code
_entity_poly.pdbx_strand_id
1 'polypeptide(L)' 'HDEAKQQEKIITAINKTAELGFLRKLDDKEKNYEVHRIIKGFVPAEAIDDTLKRLQNYAAEKQAAD' A
#
# COMPACT_ATOMS: atom_id res chain seq x y z
N HIS A 1 20.53 -4.39 25.57
CA HIS A 1 20.38 -5.51 24.61
C HIS A 1 19.04 -5.50 23.88
N ASP A 2 17.98 -4.92 24.46
CA ASP A 2 16.63 -4.88 23.85
C ASP A 2 16.45 -3.70 22.87
N GLU A 3 17.05 -2.55 23.18
CA GLU A 3 16.93 -1.32 22.37
C GLU A 3 17.42 -1.49 20.92
N ALA A 4 18.55 -2.19 20.73
CA ALA A 4 19.08 -2.46 19.39
C ALA A 4 18.12 -3.32 18.54
N LYS A 5 17.50 -4.35 19.15
CA LYS A 5 16.49 -5.18 18.50
C LYS A 5 15.22 -4.39 18.18
N GLN A 6 14.83 -3.47 19.06
CA GLN A 6 13.68 -2.62 18.84
C GLN A 6 13.91 -1.63 17.69
N GLN A 7 15.11 -1.03 17.62
CA GLN A 7 15.51 -0.17 16.50
C GLN A 7 15.49 -0.92 15.17
N GLU A 8 16.01 -2.15 15.14
CA GLU A 8 15.99 -3.00 13.94
C GLU A 8 14.57 -3.30 13.46
N LYS A 9 13.64 -3.60 14.39
CA LYS A 9 12.22 -3.81 14.06
C LYS A 9 11.58 -2.55 13.47
N ILE A 10 11.88 -1.38 14.04
CA ILE A 10 11.37 -0.09 13.54
C ILE A 10 11.88 0.16 12.12
N ILE A 11 13.18 0.00 11.87
CA ILE A 11 13.78 0.18 10.55
C ILE A 11 13.16 -0.78 9.54
N THR A 12 12.96 -2.04 9.93
CA THR A 12 12.32 -3.06 9.08
C THR A 12 10.90 -2.65 8.69
N ALA A 13 10.11 -2.17 9.65
CA ALA A 13 8.74 -1.70 9.40
C ALA A 13 8.71 -0.46 8.48
N ILE A 14 9.62 0.49 8.68
CA ILE A 14 9.75 1.68 7.82
C ILE A 14 10.06 1.27 6.38
N ASN A 15 11.05 0.40 6.18
CA ASN A 15 11.43 -0.08 4.85
C ASN A 15 10.26 -0.79 4.17
N LYS A 16 9.56 -1.66 4.91
CA LYS A 16 8.38 -2.35 4.37
C LYS A 16 7.28 -1.39 3.95
N THR A 17 7.05 -0.36 4.76
CA THR A 17 6.04 0.67 4.48
C THR A 17 6.41 1.51 3.26
N ALA A 18 7.71 1.78 3.06
CA ALA A 18 8.22 2.44 1.85
C ALA A 18 8.10 1.55 0.60
N GLU A 19 8.41 0.25 0.68
CA GLU A 19 8.19 -0.71 -0.41
C GLU A 19 6.74 -0.76 -0.88
N LEU A 20 5.80 -0.67 0.07
CA LEU A 20 4.35 -0.65 -0.21
C LEU A 20 3.87 0.70 -0.80
N GLY A 21 4.74 1.71 -0.88
CA GLY A 21 4.45 3.01 -1.47
C GLY A 21 3.79 4.03 -0.53
N PHE A 22 3.61 3.71 0.76
CA PHE A 22 3.01 4.61 1.74
C PHE A 22 3.99 5.69 2.21
N LEU A 23 5.29 5.40 2.15
CA LEU A 23 6.35 6.36 2.42
C LEU A 23 7.23 6.53 1.18
N ARG A 24 7.65 7.76 0.94
CA ARG A 24 8.73 8.09 0.01
C ARG A 24 9.89 8.68 0.78
N LYS A 25 11.07 8.08 0.65
CA LYS A 25 12.29 8.62 1.26
C LYS A 25 12.64 9.94 0.58
N LEU A 26 12.91 10.97 1.38
CA LEU A 26 13.40 12.25 0.89
C LEU A 26 14.93 12.20 0.77
N ASP A 27 15.45 12.84 -0.27
CA ASP A 27 16.89 13.04 -0.44
C ASP A 27 17.32 14.29 0.33
N ASP A 28 17.26 14.19 1.66
CA ASP A 28 17.70 15.23 2.58
C ASP A 28 18.68 14.68 3.63
N LYS A 29 19.33 15.60 4.36
CA LYS A 29 20.35 15.24 5.36
C LYS A 29 19.75 14.60 6.62
N GLU A 30 18.46 14.78 6.84
CA GLU A 30 17.74 14.43 8.06
C GLU A 30 17.11 13.01 7.97
N LYS A 31 17.22 12.33 6.82
CA LYS A 31 16.61 11.02 6.55
C LYS A 31 15.08 11.05 6.69
N ASN A 32 14.46 12.14 6.25
CA ASN A 32 13.01 12.27 6.33
C ASN A 32 12.29 11.38 5.31
N TYR A 33 11.00 11.15 5.59
CA TYR A 33 10.06 10.50 4.68
C TYR A 33 8.85 11.38 4.46
N GLU A 34 8.39 11.47 3.21
CA GLU A 34 7.08 11.99 2.89
C GLU A 34 6.04 10.88 3.05
N VAL A 35 4.93 11.19 3.73
CA VAL A 35 3.79 10.27 3.87
C VAL A 35 2.88 10.44 2.65
N HIS A 36 2.78 9.42 1.82
CA HIS A 36 1.83 9.42 0.72
C HIS A 36 0.42 9.10 1.24
N ARG A 37 -0.55 9.96 0.89
CA ARG A 37 -1.97 9.59 0.96
C ARG A 37 -2.26 8.58 -0.15
N ILE A 38 -2.01 7.30 0.11
CA ILE A 38 -2.59 6.26 -0.75
C ILE A 38 -4.07 6.22 -0.42
N ILE A 39 -4.91 6.68 -1.35
CA ILE A 39 -6.37 6.65 -1.25
C ILE A 39 -6.89 5.23 -0.89
N LYS A 40 -6.13 4.18 -1.18
CA LYS A 40 -6.39 2.78 -0.78
C LYS A 40 -6.31 2.49 0.73
N GLY A 41 -5.70 3.35 1.55
CA GLY A 41 -5.73 3.21 3.01
C GLY A 41 -7.07 3.59 3.65
N PHE A 42 -7.96 4.22 2.88
CA PHE A 42 -9.32 4.61 3.31
C PHE A 42 -10.43 3.82 2.61
N VAL A 43 -10.07 2.86 1.75
CA VAL A 43 -11.03 1.99 1.07
C VAL A 43 -11.01 0.64 1.78
N PRO A 44 -12.12 0.21 2.40
CA PRO A 44 -12.23 -1.11 2.99
C PRO A 44 -11.85 -2.19 1.98
N ALA A 45 -11.15 -3.25 2.43
CA ALA A 45 -10.74 -4.35 1.55
C ALA A 45 -11.95 -4.94 0.77
N GLU A 46 -13.09 -5.02 1.43
CA GLU A 46 -14.39 -5.44 0.86
C GLU A 46 -14.78 -4.60 -0.36
N ALA A 47 -14.58 -3.28 -0.31
CA ALA A 47 -14.92 -2.39 -1.43
C ALA A 47 -14.00 -2.61 -2.64
N ILE A 48 -12.75 -3.05 -2.43
CA ILE A 48 -11.84 -3.43 -3.51
C ILE A 48 -12.32 -4.72 -4.18
N ASP A 49 -12.66 -5.74 -3.38
CA ASP A 49 -13.11 -7.03 -3.87
C ASP A 49 -14.43 -6.93 -4.65
N ASP A 50 -15.38 -6.15 -4.15
CA ASP A 50 -16.66 -5.92 -4.82
C ASP A 50 -16.48 -5.16 -6.13
N THR A 51 -15.58 -4.18 -6.16
CA THR A 51 -15.25 -3.44 -7.38
C THR A 51 -14.63 -4.36 -8.43
N LEU A 52 -13.71 -5.24 -8.01
CA LEU A 52 -13.09 -6.22 -8.90
C LEU A 52 -14.13 -7.19 -9.49
N LYS A 53 -15.04 -7.73 -8.66
CA LYS A 53 -16.13 -8.62 -9.13
C LYS A 53 -17.01 -7.94 -10.17
N ARG A 54 -17.38 -6.67 -9.96
CA ARG A 54 -18.20 -5.92 -10.94
C ARG A 54 -17.50 -5.76 -12.28
N LEU A 55 -16.20 -5.48 -12.27
CA LEU A 55 -15.41 -5.36 -13.50
C LEU A 55 -15.28 -6.70 -14.24
N GLN A 56 -15.10 -7.80 -13.51
CA GLN A 56 -15.06 -9.15 -14.09
C GLN A 56 -16.40 -9.54 -14.72
N ASN A 57 -17.51 -9.28 -14.04
CA ASN A 57 -18.84 -9.55 -14.58
C ASN A 57 -19.10 -8.73 -15.85
N TYR A 58 -18.77 -7.45 -15.84
CA TYR A 58 -18.89 -6.60 -17.03
C TYR A 58 -18.06 -7.12 -18.21
N ALA A 59 -16.83 -7.57 -17.96
CA ALA A 59 -15.99 -8.17 -18.99
C ALA A 59 -16.58 -9.48 -19.54
N ALA A 60 -17.16 -10.32 -18.68
CA ALA A 60 -17.80 -11.57 -19.06
C ALA A 60 -19.09 -11.34 -19.86
N GLU A 61 -19.93 -10.38 -19.45
CA GLU A 61 -21.12 -9.97 -20.20
C GLU A 61 -20.76 -9.45 -21.58
N LYS A 62 -19.70 -8.63 -21.68
CA LYS A 62 -19.20 -8.14 -22.96
C LYS A 62 -18.69 -9.28 -23.85
N GLN A 63 -17.96 -10.25 -23.30
CA GLN A 63 -17.48 -11.42 -24.04
C GLN A 63 -18.62 -12.38 -24.47
N ALA A 64 -19.71 -12.44 -23.71
CA ALA A 64 -20.86 -13.27 -24.04
C ALA A 64 -21.81 -12.61 -25.06
N ALA A 65 -21.65 -11.31 -25.29
CA ALA A 65 -22.42 -10.54 -26.27
C ALA A 65 -21.76 -10.46 -27.66
N ASP A 66 -20.53 -10.97 -27.80
CA ASP A 66 -19.78 -11.16 -29.05
C ASP A 66 -19.89 -12.61 -29.55
#